data_AF-A0A8H6JCC7-F1
#
_entry.id   AF-A0A8H6JCC7-F1
#
_cell.length_a   1.000
_cell.length_b   1.000
_cell.length_c   1.000
_cell.angle_alpha   90.00
_cell.angle_beta   90.00
_cell.angle_gamma   90.00
#
_symmetry.space_group_name_H-M   'P 1'
#
loop_
_entity.id
_entity.type
_entity.pdbx_description
1 polymer ?
#
loop_
_entity_poly.entity_id
_entity_poly.type
_entity_poly.pdbx_seq_one_letter_code
_entity_poly.pdbx_strand_id
1 'polypeptide(L)'
;MQLSTLIGASFVAVASALNSSYPPINLGYYSFPHGNIFVAWSPFTPTKTSELLEVCDTSGAVKGTGTWTGIRTQSTYTLDPICRKPFNYTDASTGQKYYNVEAACEDDNIDIGLRPVVTAIVDVASNTTVQTCVPVVASGELEETWVSCSACCSTGLQWSFACSA
;
A
#
# COMPACT_ATOMS: atom_id res chain seq x y z
N MET A 1 45.79 -27.15 30.88
CA MET A 1 44.90 -26.96 29.72
C MET A 1 44.23 -25.61 29.93
N GLN A 2 44.47 -24.67 29.02
CA GLN A 2 44.25 -23.24 29.19
C GLN A 2 43.29 -22.75 28.09
N LEU A 3 42.46 -21.77 28.45
CA LEU A 3 41.77 -20.78 27.60
C LEU A 3 40.55 -21.19 26.75
N SER A 4 39.39 -20.90 27.33
CA SER A 4 38.26 -20.10 26.81
C SER A 4 38.15 -19.80 25.31
N THR A 5 36.97 -20.07 24.75
CA THR A 5 36.32 -19.15 23.79
C THR A 5 34.81 -19.22 23.94
N LEU A 6 34.24 -18.09 24.37
CA LEU A 6 32.82 -17.75 24.31
C LEU A 6 32.39 -17.48 22.85
N ILE A 7 31.08 -17.33 22.69
CA ILE A 7 30.36 -16.64 21.61
C ILE A 7 29.91 -17.55 20.45
N GLY A 8 28.64 -17.94 20.53
CA GLY A 8 27.82 -18.31 19.39
C GLY A 8 26.42 -17.72 19.57
N ALA A 9 26.32 -16.38 19.57
CA ALA A 9 25.05 -15.71 19.36
C ALA A 9 24.69 -15.77 17.87
N SER A 10 23.39 -15.73 17.59
CA SER A 10 22.75 -15.41 16.30
C SER A 10 22.51 -16.57 15.33
N PHE A 11 21.29 -17.10 15.37
CA PHE A 11 20.44 -17.01 14.17
C PHE A 11 19.20 -16.20 14.53
N VAL A 12 19.18 -15.02 13.94
CA VAL A 12 18.14 -14.00 13.99
C VAL A 12 16.88 -14.56 13.34
N ALA A 13 15.74 -14.37 14.03
CA ALA A 13 14.38 -14.22 13.51
C ALA A 13 14.13 -14.62 12.04
N VAL A 14 13.77 -15.87 11.80
CA VAL A 14 13.08 -16.29 10.57
C VAL A 14 11.93 -17.23 10.95
N ALA A 15 10.92 -16.70 11.63
CA ALA A 15 9.70 -17.47 11.92
C ALA A 15 8.44 -16.64 12.23
N SER A 16 8.49 -15.30 12.18
CA SER A 16 7.29 -14.48 12.46
C SER A 16 6.40 -14.24 11.23
N ALA A 17 6.69 -14.87 10.09
CA ALA A 17 5.89 -14.72 8.86
C ALA A 17 4.82 -15.80 8.68
N LEU A 18 4.87 -16.91 9.43
CA LEU A 18 4.00 -18.08 9.16
C LEU A 18 2.54 -17.92 9.61
N ASN A 19 2.21 -16.90 10.42
CA ASN A 19 0.85 -16.67 10.93
C ASN A 19 0.43 -15.19 10.87
N SER A 20 1.10 -14.37 10.07
CA SER A 20 0.66 -12.99 9.86
C SER A 20 -0.45 -13.00 8.80
N SER A 21 -1.71 -13.05 9.23
CA SER A 21 -2.83 -12.77 8.33
C SER A 21 -2.66 -11.33 7.83
N TYR A 22 -2.30 -11.16 6.55
CA TYR A 22 -2.14 -9.83 5.96
C TYR A 22 -3.52 -9.14 5.98
N PRO A 23 -3.66 -7.96 6.61
CA PRO A 23 -4.92 -7.25 6.63
C PRO A 23 -5.23 -6.70 5.23
N PRO A 24 -6.52 -6.55 4.87
CA PRO A 24 -6.93 -5.99 3.59
C PRO A 24 -6.19 -4.69 3.29
N ILE A 25 -5.57 -4.63 2.11
CA ILE A 25 -4.88 -3.44 1.63
C ILE A 25 -5.65 -2.84 0.47
N ASN A 26 -5.79 -1.52 0.48
CA ASN A 26 -6.45 -0.78 -0.56
C ASN A 26 -5.42 0.12 -1.24
N LEU A 27 -5.52 0.23 -2.57
CA LEU A 27 -4.54 0.92 -3.40
C LEU A 27 -5.21 2.02 -4.22
N GLY A 28 -4.49 3.12 -4.40
CA GLY A 28 -5.04 4.27 -5.10
C GLY A 28 -4.01 5.29 -5.54
N TYR A 29 -4.50 6.40 -6.07
CA TYR A 29 -3.69 7.52 -6.50
C TYR A 29 -4.08 8.77 -5.74
N TYR A 30 -3.15 9.32 -4.97
CA TYR A 30 -3.27 10.67 -4.44
C TYR A 30 -2.75 11.65 -5.48
N SER A 31 -3.59 12.55 -5.96
CA SER A 31 -3.27 13.54 -6.99
C SER A 31 -3.12 14.92 -6.39
N PHE A 32 -2.17 15.69 -6.91
CA PHE A 32 -1.90 17.09 -6.58
C PHE A 32 -1.50 17.84 -7.86
N PRO A 33 -1.46 19.19 -7.89
CA PRO A 33 -1.39 19.97 -9.15
C PRO A 33 -0.28 19.62 -10.15
N HIS A 34 0.78 18.95 -9.72
CA HIS A 34 1.94 18.62 -10.55
C HIS A 34 2.36 17.14 -10.48
N GLY A 35 1.46 16.26 -10.04
CA GLY A 35 1.76 14.83 -10.03
C GLY A 35 0.78 13.99 -9.22
N ASN A 36 1.13 12.73 -9.06
CA ASN A 36 0.38 11.80 -8.25
C ASN A 36 1.31 10.85 -7.49
N ILE A 37 0.86 10.36 -6.35
CA ILE A 37 1.51 9.31 -5.58
C ILE A 37 0.60 8.09 -5.63
N PHE A 38 1.15 6.94 -6.03
CA PHE A 38 0.50 5.65 -5.80
C PHE A 38 0.59 5.35 -4.30
N VAL A 39 -0.55 5.18 -3.66
CA VAL A 39 -0.67 5.04 -2.20
C VAL A 39 -1.33 3.72 -1.85
N ALA A 40 -0.98 3.21 -0.67
CA ALA A 40 -1.68 2.12 -0.01
C ALA A 40 -2.16 2.51 1.38
N TRP A 41 -3.30 1.95 1.80
CA TRP A 41 -3.80 2.04 3.17
C TRP A 41 -4.41 0.71 3.62
N SER A 42 -4.39 0.47 4.92
CA SER A 42 -4.83 -0.78 5.57
C SER A 42 -5.24 -0.48 7.02
N PRO A 43 -6.20 -1.23 7.61
CA PRO A 43 -6.98 -2.33 7.03
C PRO A 43 -8.33 -1.87 6.45
N PHE A 44 -8.59 -0.55 6.52
CA PHE A 44 -9.91 0.00 6.29
C PHE A 44 -10.25 0.07 4.80
N THR A 45 -11.29 -0.66 4.39
CA THR A 45 -11.86 -0.62 3.04
C THR A 45 -13.09 0.28 3.05
N PRO A 46 -13.08 1.41 2.33
CA PRO A 46 -14.24 2.30 2.27
C PRO A 46 -15.46 1.60 1.67
N THR A 47 -16.63 1.89 2.23
CA THR A 47 -17.94 1.47 1.69
C THR A 47 -18.82 2.66 1.31
N LYS A 48 -18.40 3.86 1.68
CA LYS A 48 -19.08 5.13 1.41
C LYS A 48 -18.12 6.17 0.86
N THR A 49 -18.61 7.10 0.05
CA THR A 49 -17.81 8.24 -0.44
C THR A 49 -17.26 9.08 0.73
N SER A 50 -18.02 9.26 1.82
CA SER A 50 -17.58 9.99 3.01
C SER A 50 -16.42 9.32 3.74
N GLU A 51 -16.36 7.99 3.72
CA GLU A 51 -15.28 7.21 4.32
C GLU A 51 -14.00 7.32 3.46
N LEU A 52 -14.15 7.34 2.14
CA LEU A 52 -13.05 7.62 1.23
C LEU A 52 -12.54 9.05 1.39
N LEU A 53 -13.44 10.02 1.60
CA LEU A 53 -13.09 11.41 1.92
C LEU A 53 -12.31 11.50 3.24
N GLU A 54 -12.67 10.75 4.28
CA GLU A 54 -11.91 10.70 5.53
C GLU A 54 -10.48 10.20 5.31
N VAL A 55 -10.31 9.17 4.47
CA VAL A 55 -8.97 8.70 4.06
C VAL A 55 -8.20 9.82 3.34
N CYS A 56 -8.85 10.57 2.44
CA CYS A 56 -8.30 11.74 1.73
C CYS A 56 -7.85 12.85 2.69
N ASP A 57 -8.79 13.35 3.49
CA ASP A 57 -8.66 14.52 4.36
C ASP A 57 -7.63 14.33 5.44
N THR A 58 -7.58 13.13 5.98
CA THR A 58 -6.56 12.81 6.97
C THR A 58 -5.19 12.80 6.33
N SER A 59 -5.03 12.54 5.02
CA SER A 59 -3.71 12.37 4.37
C SER A 59 -2.80 11.41 5.18
N GLY A 60 -3.42 10.49 5.91
CA GLY A 60 -2.79 9.62 6.91
C GLY A 60 -2.38 10.23 8.27
N ALA A 61 -2.79 11.46 8.60
CA ALA A 61 -2.55 12.17 9.85
C ALA A 61 -3.80 12.27 10.73
N VAL A 62 -4.29 11.13 11.22
CA VAL A 62 -4.85 11.11 12.58
C VAL A 62 -3.65 11.01 13.53
N LYS A 63 -3.67 11.73 14.66
CA LYS A 63 -2.71 11.50 15.75
C LYS A 63 -2.72 10.02 16.13
N GLY A 64 -1.77 9.27 15.56
CA GLY A 64 -1.40 7.95 16.00
C GLY A 64 -2.12 6.75 15.39
N THR A 65 -2.74 6.79 14.18
CA THR A 65 -3.00 5.58 13.33
C THR A 65 -3.82 5.91 12.06
N GLY A 66 -3.33 5.47 10.89
CA GLY A 66 -3.99 5.64 9.59
C GLY A 66 -3.02 5.85 8.41
N THR A 67 -1.91 5.11 8.35
CA THR A 67 -0.78 5.35 7.44
C THR A 67 -1.11 5.14 5.96
N TRP A 68 -1.28 6.24 5.23
CA TRP A 68 -0.91 6.22 3.82
C TRP A 68 0.56 5.84 3.72
N THR A 69 0.84 4.80 2.95
CA THR A 69 2.20 4.58 2.48
C THR A 69 2.27 5.01 1.03
N GLY A 70 3.06 6.05 0.75
CA GLY A 70 3.44 6.36 -0.61
C GLY A 70 4.34 5.25 -1.16
N ILE A 71 3.85 4.53 -2.17
CA ILE A 71 4.58 3.47 -2.86
C ILE A 71 5.49 4.10 -3.92
N ARG A 72 4.93 5.03 -4.72
CA ARG A 72 5.67 5.72 -5.79
C ARG A 72 5.11 7.11 -6.03
N THR A 73 5.98 8.09 -6.12
CA THR A 73 5.66 9.41 -6.68
C THR A 73 5.87 9.37 -8.19
N GLN A 74 4.82 9.61 -8.96
CA GLN A 74 4.93 10.03 -10.35
C GLN A 74 5.01 11.57 -10.34
N SER A 75 6.23 12.06 -10.57
CA SER A 75 6.48 13.49 -10.79
C SER A 75 7.22 13.66 -12.12
N THR A 76 7.38 14.90 -12.58
CA THR A 76 8.22 15.24 -13.74
C THR A 76 9.68 14.76 -13.60
N TYR A 77 10.10 14.27 -12.43
CA TYR A 77 11.49 13.92 -12.11
C TYR A 77 11.70 12.48 -11.66
N THR A 78 10.66 11.64 -11.56
CA THR A 78 10.83 10.25 -11.08
C THR A 78 9.81 9.33 -11.72
N LEU A 79 10.31 8.30 -12.41
CA LEU A 79 9.48 7.31 -13.09
C LEU A 79 10.05 5.89 -12.91
N ASP A 80 9.72 5.21 -11.82
CA ASP A 80 10.12 3.80 -11.58
C ASP A 80 8.89 2.89 -11.60
N PRO A 81 8.89 1.67 -12.14
CA PRO A 81 7.69 0.83 -12.21
C PRO A 81 6.98 0.68 -10.84
N ILE A 82 5.64 0.68 -10.84
CA ILE A 82 4.83 0.39 -9.63
C ILE A 82 4.90 -1.11 -9.33
N CYS A 83 4.84 -1.92 -10.38
CA CYS A 83 4.91 -3.36 -10.34
C CYS A 83 6.35 -3.80 -10.03
N ARG A 84 6.52 -4.90 -9.29
CA ARG A 84 7.84 -5.44 -8.91
C ARG A 84 8.74 -4.49 -8.12
N LYS A 85 8.16 -3.43 -7.57
CA LYS A 85 8.86 -2.48 -6.71
C LYS A 85 8.45 -2.73 -5.25
N PRO A 86 9.38 -3.20 -4.41
CA PRO A 86 9.07 -3.45 -3.01
C PRO A 86 8.67 -2.16 -2.27
N PHE A 87 7.67 -2.26 -1.42
CA PHE A 87 7.25 -1.25 -0.48
C PHE A 87 6.93 -1.87 0.88
N ASN A 88 6.79 -1.01 1.89
CA ASN A 88 6.37 -1.41 3.22
C ASN A 88 5.00 -0.79 3.48
N TYR A 89 4.19 -1.38 4.35
CA TYR A 89 2.97 -0.72 4.82
C TYR A 89 2.72 -1.05 6.28
N THR A 90 1.84 -0.30 6.92
CA THR A 90 1.48 -0.48 8.32
C THR A 90 -0.03 -0.64 8.43
N ASP A 91 -0.46 -1.68 9.12
CA ASP A 91 -1.85 -1.84 9.53
C ASP A 91 -2.17 -0.82 10.61
N ALA A 92 -3.07 0.11 10.30
CA ALA A 92 -3.48 1.15 11.23
C ALA A 92 -4.25 0.62 12.45
N SER A 93 -4.84 -0.57 12.41
CA SER A 93 -5.58 -1.10 13.55
C SER A 93 -4.68 -1.72 14.62
N THR A 94 -3.56 -2.33 14.20
CA THR A 94 -2.64 -3.08 15.08
C THR A 94 -1.27 -2.41 15.22
N GLY A 95 -0.93 -1.47 14.34
CA GLY A 95 0.42 -0.90 14.21
C GLY A 95 1.45 -1.88 13.63
N GLN A 96 1.02 -3.07 13.20
CA GLN A 96 1.91 -4.07 12.61
C GLN A 96 2.43 -3.58 11.26
N LYS A 97 3.74 -3.70 11.07
CA LYS A 97 4.44 -3.33 9.84
C LYS A 97 4.70 -4.57 8.99
N TYR A 98 4.38 -4.46 7.71
CA TYR A 98 4.62 -5.45 6.69
C TYR A 98 5.71 -4.88 5.77
N TYR A 99 6.75 -5.67 5.54
CA TYR A 99 7.95 -5.21 4.85
C TYR A 99 8.17 -5.97 3.56
N ASN A 100 8.79 -5.31 2.58
CA ASN A 100 9.19 -5.90 1.31
C ASN A 100 8.04 -6.66 0.63
N VAL A 101 6.88 -6.03 0.51
CA VAL A 101 5.81 -6.51 -0.36
C VAL A 101 5.86 -5.78 -1.70
N GLU A 102 5.41 -6.41 -2.77
CA GLU A 102 5.33 -5.78 -4.09
C GLU A 102 3.94 -5.93 -4.70
N ALA A 103 3.57 -4.97 -5.55
CA ALA A 103 2.40 -5.12 -6.41
C ALA A 103 2.77 -6.01 -7.61
N ALA A 104 1.98 -7.06 -7.82
CA ALA A 104 1.96 -7.81 -9.07
C ALA A 104 0.91 -7.20 -10.00
N CYS A 105 1.25 -7.08 -11.28
CA CYS A 105 0.41 -6.45 -12.28
C CYS A 105 0.06 -7.42 -13.42
N GLU A 106 -0.95 -7.08 -14.21
CA GLU A 106 -1.27 -7.82 -15.44
C GLU A 106 -0.12 -7.75 -16.46
N ASP A 107 0.55 -6.60 -16.54
CA ASP A 107 1.69 -6.36 -17.41
C ASP A 107 2.81 -5.65 -16.63
N ASP A 108 3.90 -6.37 -16.37
CA ASP A 108 5.11 -5.83 -15.72
C ASP A 108 5.89 -4.87 -16.64
N ASN A 109 5.61 -4.85 -17.95
CA ASN A 109 6.29 -4.01 -18.97
C ASN A 109 5.41 -2.87 -19.48
N ILE A 110 4.35 -2.51 -18.76
CA ILE A 110 3.46 -1.42 -19.14
C ILE A 110 4.23 -0.10 -19.35
N ASP A 111 3.83 0.67 -20.36
CA ASP A 111 4.43 1.97 -20.63
C ASP A 111 4.34 2.89 -19.40
N ILE A 112 5.40 3.67 -19.21
CA ILE A 112 5.63 4.47 -18.01
C ILE A 112 4.62 5.61 -17.82
N GLY A 113 3.92 6.02 -18.89
CA GLY A 113 2.84 7.00 -18.88
C GLY A 113 1.47 6.41 -18.56
N LEU A 114 1.34 5.08 -18.53
CA LEU A 114 0.08 4.39 -18.25
C LEU A 114 -0.01 3.95 -16.79
N ARG A 115 -1.24 3.74 -16.32
CA ARG A 115 -1.50 3.22 -14.98
C ARG A 115 -1.59 1.70 -15.04
N PRO A 116 -0.81 0.96 -14.24
CA PRO A 116 -0.88 -0.50 -14.21
C PRO A 116 -2.17 -0.99 -13.59
N VAL A 117 -2.58 -2.19 -14.02
CA VAL A 117 -3.64 -2.97 -13.38
C VAL A 117 -2.99 -3.89 -12.35
N VAL A 118 -3.20 -3.61 -11.07
CA VAL A 118 -2.66 -4.43 -9.97
C VAL A 118 -3.60 -5.60 -9.71
N THR A 119 -3.05 -6.81 -9.69
CA THR A 119 -3.80 -8.07 -9.52
C THR A 119 -3.54 -8.75 -8.20
N ALA A 120 -2.41 -8.45 -7.55
CA ALA A 120 -2.07 -9.05 -6.26
C ALA A 120 -1.01 -8.23 -5.51
N ILE A 121 -0.92 -8.50 -4.21
CA ILE A 121 0.26 -8.18 -3.40
C ILE A 121 1.03 -9.46 -3.12
N VAL A 122 2.34 -9.40 -3.29
CA VAL A 122 3.27 -10.53 -3.15
C VAL A 122 4.27 -10.21 -2.05
N ASP A 123 4.53 -11.17 -1.16
CA ASP A 123 5.66 -11.11 -0.25
C ASP A 123 6.94 -11.45 -1.02
N VAL A 124 7.90 -10.51 -1.07
CA VAL A 124 9.10 -10.65 -1.91
C VAL A 124 10.02 -11.78 -1.41
N ALA A 125 10.07 -12.01 -0.10
CA ALA A 125 10.97 -13.00 0.48
C ALA A 125 10.55 -14.44 0.15
N SER A 126 9.25 -14.72 0.20
CA SER A 126 8.68 -16.03 -0.10
C SER A 126 8.22 -16.17 -1.56
N ASN A 127 8.12 -15.06 -2.29
CA ASN A 127 7.51 -14.98 -3.61
C ASN A 127 6.08 -15.57 -3.64
N THR A 128 5.33 -15.36 -2.55
CA THR A 128 3.96 -15.86 -2.41
C THR A 128 2.97 -14.72 -2.48
N THR A 129 1.84 -14.96 -3.16
CA THR A 129 0.70 -14.05 -3.14
C THR A 129 0.12 -14.02 -1.74
N VAL A 130 0.11 -12.83 -1.13
CA VAL A 130 -0.47 -12.62 0.19
C VAL A 130 -1.88 -12.04 0.12
N GLN A 131 -2.20 -11.34 -0.98
CA GLN A 131 -3.55 -10.84 -1.26
C GLN A 131 -3.80 -10.78 -2.77
N THR A 132 -5.05 -11.03 -3.17
CA THR A 132 -5.54 -10.77 -4.54
C THR A 132 -6.21 -9.41 -4.57
N CYS A 133 -5.99 -8.65 -5.64
CA CYS A 133 -6.53 -7.31 -5.83
C CYS A 133 -7.52 -7.28 -7.00
N VAL A 134 -8.60 -6.54 -6.83
CA VAL A 134 -9.60 -6.29 -7.89
C VAL A 134 -9.82 -4.79 -8.08
N PRO A 135 -10.12 -4.34 -9.31
CA PRO A 135 -10.53 -2.97 -9.56
C PRO A 135 -11.78 -2.61 -8.76
N VAL A 136 -11.80 -1.41 -8.18
CA VAL A 136 -12.95 -0.91 -7.43
C VAL A 136 -13.97 -0.33 -8.40
N VAL A 137 -15.24 -0.67 -8.19
CA VAL A 137 -16.37 -0.09 -8.90
C VAL A 137 -17.26 0.62 -7.88
N ALA A 138 -17.53 1.91 -8.10
CA ALA A 138 -18.49 2.66 -7.30
C ALA A 138 -19.86 1.97 -7.33
N SER A 139 -20.43 1.73 -6.15
CA SER A 139 -21.75 1.12 -5.99
C SER A 139 -22.32 1.40 -4.60
N GLY A 140 -23.65 1.41 -4.48
CA GLY A 140 -24.32 1.68 -3.20
C GLY A 140 -24.01 3.09 -2.68
N GLU A 141 -23.56 3.17 -1.43
CA GLU A 141 -23.18 4.45 -0.77
C GLU A 141 -21.79 4.96 -1.19
N LEU A 142 -20.99 4.14 -1.88
CA LEU A 142 -19.78 4.57 -2.57
C LEU A 142 -20.16 5.03 -3.97
N GLU A 143 -20.59 6.28 -4.10
CA GLU A 143 -21.03 6.87 -5.37
C GLU A 143 -19.86 7.24 -6.28
N GLU A 144 -18.70 7.55 -5.68
CA GLU A 144 -17.48 7.95 -6.40
C GLU A 144 -16.26 7.24 -5.81
N THR A 145 -15.34 6.83 -6.69
CA THR A 145 -14.02 6.32 -6.27
C THR A 145 -12.97 7.42 -6.25
N TRP A 146 -13.33 8.65 -6.66
CA TRP A 146 -12.49 9.84 -6.53
C TRP A 146 -13.15 10.82 -5.56
N VAL A 147 -12.36 11.45 -4.70
CA VAL A 147 -12.82 12.51 -3.80
C VAL A 147 -11.80 13.64 -3.78
N SER A 148 -12.28 14.87 -3.68
CA SER A 148 -11.42 16.04 -3.40
C SER A 148 -11.12 16.07 -1.92
N CYS A 149 -9.85 16.15 -1.53
CA CYS A 149 -9.50 16.36 -0.13
C CYS A 149 -9.83 17.82 0.26
N SER A 150 -10.14 18.06 1.53
CA SER A 150 -10.45 19.38 2.09
C SER A 150 -9.24 20.33 2.18
N ALA A 151 -8.03 19.82 2.00
CA ALA A 151 -6.82 20.65 1.87
C ALA A 151 -6.85 21.46 0.56
N CYS A 152 -6.32 22.69 0.60
CA CYS A 152 -6.29 23.56 -0.57
C CYS A 152 -5.67 22.86 -1.80
N CYS A 153 -5.94 23.43 -2.97
CA CYS A 153 -5.07 23.30 -4.13
C CYS A 153 -5.30 22.03 -4.98
N SER A 154 -6.55 21.69 -5.27
CA SER A 154 -6.93 20.63 -6.24
C SER A 154 -6.28 19.28 -5.95
N THR A 155 -6.25 18.91 -4.66
CA THR A 155 -5.76 17.60 -4.22
C THR A 155 -6.92 16.63 -4.09
N GLY A 156 -6.67 15.35 -4.36
CA GLY A 156 -7.72 14.34 -4.28
C GLY A 156 -7.19 12.92 -4.24
N LEU A 157 -8.00 12.01 -3.75
CA LEU A 157 -7.70 10.59 -3.66
C LEU A 157 -8.60 9.83 -4.62
N GLN A 158 -7.98 8.96 -5.42
CA GLN A 158 -8.69 7.97 -6.22
C GLN A 158 -8.43 6.56 -5.67
N TRP A 159 -9.48 5.87 -5.22
CA TRP A 159 -9.43 4.45 -4.88
C TRP A 159 -9.53 3.59 -6.14
N SER A 160 -8.50 2.80 -6.41
CA SER A 160 -8.38 2.05 -7.67
C SER A 160 -8.50 0.55 -7.48
N PHE A 161 -7.94 0.00 -6.41
CA PHE A 161 -7.96 -1.45 -6.15
C PHE A 161 -8.26 -1.77 -4.69
N ALA A 162 -9.06 -2.81 -4.48
CA ALA A 162 -9.30 -3.42 -3.17
C ALA A 162 -8.62 -4.79 -3.17
N CYS A 163 -7.81 -5.06 -2.15
CA CYS A 163 -7.13 -6.35 -2.02
C CYS A 163 -7.57 -7.08 -0.75
N SER A 164 -7.62 -8.40 -0.85
CA SER A 164 -7.96 -9.30 0.25
C SER A 164 -7.20 -10.62 0.13
N ALA A 165 -6.97 -11.28 1.26
CA ALA A 165 -6.38 -12.61 1.33
C ALA A 165 -7.29 -13.69 0.71
#